data_AF-A0A3C0ARX5-F1
#
_entry.id   AF-A0A3C0ARX5-F1
#
_cell.length_a   1.000
_cell.length_b   1.000
_cell.length_c   1.000
_cell.angle_alpha   90.00
_cell.angle_beta   90.00
_cell.angle_gamma   90.00
#
_symmetry.space_group_name_H-M   'P 1'
#
loop_
_entity.id
_entity.type
_entity.pdbx_description
1 polymer ?
#
loop_
_entity_poly.entity_id
_entity_poly.type
_entity_poly.pdbx_seq_one_letter_code
_entity_poly.pdbx_strand_id
1 'polypeptide(L)'
;ALKKILGSLDYLEYLDSYRYPLAGEFSFRVDVINDIRIPSDWGLEIGVLSEVKRNFSTNRLCQVDIADCYDHKHQNLSVDDAQAGLSKMSIDISKGIFRKLATNGVVFSTETFRSIKATYYRIALDFIETYRNDATINGLVLDIHNEEKAVELFAENVLKAGLHFLDNPMETPFIPSWNRVQSAVPDIFASLCAAVDDDYREFA
;
A
#
# COMPACT_ATOMS: atom_id res chain seq x y z
N ALA A 1 12.29 -7.72 4.75
CA ALA A 1 13.37 -7.42 3.78
C ALA A 1 13.92 -5.99 3.93
N LEU A 2 13.10 -4.95 3.80
CA LEU A 2 13.55 -3.54 3.88
C LEU A 2 14.33 -3.22 5.16
N LYS A 3 13.85 -3.62 6.35
CA LYS A 3 14.57 -3.46 7.63
C LYS A 3 15.98 -4.08 7.63
N LYS A 4 16.19 -5.19 6.89
CA LYS A 4 17.50 -5.85 6.78
C LYS A 4 18.48 -5.11 5.88
N ILE A 5 17.98 -4.38 4.87
CA ILE A 5 18.79 -3.63 3.90
C ILE A 5 19.02 -2.19 4.35
N LEU A 6 17.99 -1.55 4.90
CA LEU A 6 17.98 -0.11 5.24
C LEU A 6 18.13 0.15 6.74
N GLY A 7 18.09 -0.89 7.57
CA GLY A 7 18.08 -0.76 9.03
C GLY A 7 16.70 -0.41 9.61
N SER A 8 16.71 -0.09 10.91
CA SER A 8 15.53 0.25 11.71
C SER A 8 15.14 1.73 11.49
N LEU A 9 14.55 2.03 10.34
CA LEU A 9 14.00 3.37 10.07
C LEU A 9 12.65 3.52 10.77
N ASP A 10 12.40 4.68 11.39
CA ASP A 10 11.14 4.94 12.11
C ASP A 10 9.90 4.59 11.29
N TYR A 11 9.90 4.93 10.00
CA TYR A 11 8.78 4.61 9.11
C TYR A 11 8.55 3.10 8.97
N LEU A 12 9.61 2.31 8.88
CA LEU A 12 9.52 0.85 8.80
C LEU A 12 9.06 0.26 10.14
N GLU A 13 9.57 0.76 11.28
CA GLU A 13 9.12 0.33 12.61
C GLU A 13 7.63 0.65 12.82
N TYR A 14 7.18 1.79 12.32
CA TYR A 14 5.78 2.16 12.39
C TYR A 14 4.90 1.21 11.56
N LEU A 15 5.25 0.92 10.30
CA LEU A 15 4.48 -0.05 9.51
C LEU A 15 4.48 -1.45 10.13
N ASP A 16 5.63 -1.88 10.65
CA ASP A 16 5.81 -3.19 11.32
C ASP A 16 5.00 -3.32 12.62
N SER A 17 4.62 -2.19 13.24
CA SER A 17 3.77 -2.18 14.43
C SER A 17 2.28 -2.45 14.16
N TYR A 18 1.86 -2.43 12.89
CA TYR A 18 0.48 -2.75 12.51
C TYR A 18 0.30 -4.25 12.28
N ARG A 19 -0.75 -4.81 12.87
CA ARG A 19 -1.16 -6.20 12.61
C ARG A 19 -1.73 -6.35 11.20
N TYR A 20 -2.51 -5.34 10.77
CA TYR A 20 -3.17 -5.32 9.46
C TYR A 20 -2.93 -3.96 8.77
N PRO A 21 -1.72 -3.69 8.25
CA PRO A 21 -1.39 -2.40 7.63
C PRO A 21 -2.12 -2.11 6.31
N LEU A 22 -2.79 -3.11 5.74
CA LEU A 22 -3.56 -3.04 4.50
C LEU A 22 -5.06 -3.28 4.74
N ALA A 23 -5.55 -3.07 5.97
CA ALA A 23 -6.97 -3.19 6.27
C ALA A 23 -7.78 -2.14 5.50
N GLY A 24 -8.87 -2.58 4.85
CA GLY A 24 -9.81 -1.69 4.17
C GLY A 24 -10.74 -0.95 5.15
N GLU A 25 -10.92 -1.50 6.35
CA GLU A 25 -11.71 -0.91 7.42
C GLU A 25 -10.86 0.00 8.30
N PHE A 26 -11.15 1.29 8.25
CA PHE A 26 -10.59 2.28 9.15
C PHE A 26 -11.63 3.36 9.45
N SER A 27 -11.44 4.10 10.54
CA SER A 27 -12.29 5.22 10.90
C SER A 27 -11.47 6.42 11.34
N PHE A 28 -11.99 7.60 11.05
CA PHE A 28 -11.38 8.87 11.43
C PHE A 28 -12.42 9.78 12.04
N ARG A 29 -11.96 10.71 12.88
CA ARG A 29 -12.73 11.92 13.12
C ARG A 29 -12.73 12.76 11.83
N VAL A 30 -13.83 13.45 11.57
CA VAL A 30 -14.03 14.20 10.32
C VAL A 30 -12.96 15.27 10.10
N ASP A 31 -12.44 15.86 11.18
CA ASP A 31 -11.36 16.85 11.14
C ASP A 31 -10.05 16.30 10.56
N VAL A 32 -9.71 15.03 10.83
CA VAL A 32 -8.51 14.37 10.31
C VAL A 32 -8.48 14.33 8.79
N ILE A 33 -9.63 14.18 8.13
CA ILE A 33 -9.72 14.05 6.67
C ILE A 33 -9.22 15.33 5.97
N ASN A 34 -9.37 16.50 6.60
CA ASN A 34 -8.91 17.76 6.02
C ASN A 34 -7.37 17.88 6.00
N ASP A 35 -6.69 17.14 6.87
CA ASP A 35 -5.25 17.27 7.09
C ASP A 35 -4.43 16.15 6.43
N ILE A 36 -5.07 15.11 5.88
CA ILE A 36 -4.38 13.98 5.23
C ILE A 36 -4.57 14.00 3.71
N ARG A 37 -3.53 13.63 2.97
CA ARG A 37 -3.63 13.39 1.53
C ARG A 37 -3.92 11.93 1.24
N ILE A 38 -5.14 11.64 0.80
CA ILE A 38 -5.56 10.29 0.47
C ILE A 38 -5.08 9.93 -0.96
N PRO A 39 -4.25 8.89 -1.15
CA PRO A 39 -3.90 8.41 -2.49
C PRO A 39 -5.12 7.84 -3.22
N SER A 40 -5.09 7.84 -4.55
CA SER A 40 -6.16 7.30 -5.40
C SER A 40 -5.84 5.93 -6.00
N ASP A 41 -4.70 5.35 -5.68
CA ASP A 41 -4.25 4.03 -6.16
C ASP A 41 -4.39 2.94 -5.08
N TRP A 42 -3.94 1.72 -5.38
CA TRP A 42 -3.93 0.60 -4.43
C TRP A 42 -2.89 0.75 -3.30
N GLY A 43 -2.19 1.90 -3.25
CA GLY A 43 -1.38 2.32 -2.12
C GLY A 43 -2.17 3.15 -1.09
N LEU A 44 -3.50 3.20 -1.21
CA LEU A 44 -4.41 3.94 -0.34
C LEU A 44 -4.09 3.74 1.14
N GLU A 45 -4.09 2.49 1.62
CA GLU A 45 -3.94 2.16 3.04
C GLU A 45 -2.56 2.58 3.56
N ILE A 46 -1.50 2.26 2.81
CA ILE A 46 -0.13 2.64 3.17
C ILE A 46 0.06 4.16 3.12
N GLY A 47 -0.54 4.84 2.15
CA GLY A 47 -0.47 6.29 2.04
C GLY A 47 -1.23 6.99 3.17
N VAL A 48 -2.42 6.49 3.53
CA VAL A 48 -3.18 6.95 4.69
C VAL A 48 -2.37 6.75 5.97
N LEU A 49 -1.81 5.57 6.21
CA LEU A 49 -0.92 5.31 7.35
C LEU A 49 0.28 6.27 7.38
N SER A 50 0.85 6.56 6.22
CA SER A 50 1.98 7.47 6.04
C SER A 50 1.66 8.93 6.35
N GLU A 51 0.46 9.39 5.99
CA GLU A 51 -0.01 10.75 6.24
C GLU A 51 -0.44 10.91 7.69
N VAL A 52 -1.13 9.92 8.24
CA VAL A 52 -1.53 9.92 9.65
C VAL A 52 -0.31 9.96 10.56
N LYS A 53 0.73 9.15 10.27
CA LYS A 53 2.01 9.22 11.01
C LYS A 53 2.67 10.59 10.93
N ARG A 54 2.58 11.24 9.77
CA ARG A 54 3.23 12.53 9.52
C ARG A 54 2.54 13.66 10.28
N ASN A 55 1.21 13.64 10.32
CA ASN A 55 0.41 14.76 10.79
C ASN A 55 -0.06 14.60 12.24
N PHE A 56 -0.04 13.38 12.78
CA PHE A 56 -0.54 13.07 14.11
C PHE A 56 0.46 12.29 14.95
N SER A 57 0.45 12.54 16.26
CA SER A 57 1.18 11.75 17.24
C SER A 57 0.60 10.33 17.33
N THR A 58 1.47 9.35 17.51
CA THR A 58 1.10 7.92 17.59
C THR A 58 0.16 7.60 18.76
N ASN A 59 0.18 8.40 19.83
CA ASN A 59 -0.76 8.27 20.95
C ASN A 59 -2.23 8.59 20.60
N ARG A 60 -2.49 9.10 19.38
CA ARG A 60 -3.84 9.31 18.85
C ARG A 60 -4.32 8.17 17.95
N LEU A 61 -3.48 7.14 17.77
CA LEU A 61 -3.74 6.01 16.89
C LEU A 61 -4.04 4.77 17.73
N CYS A 62 -4.94 3.94 17.24
CA CYS A 62 -5.24 2.66 17.85
C CYS A 62 -5.58 1.63 16.77
N GLN A 63 -5.41 0.36 17.10
CA GLN A 63 -5.86 -0.78 16.31
C GLN A 63 -6.90 -1.52 17.15
N VAL A 64 -7.98 -1.96 16.51
CA VAL A 64 -9.09 -2.65 17.17
C VAL A 64 -9.45 -3.86 16.33
N ASP A 65 -9.57 -5.02 16.96
CA ASP A 65 -10.12 -6.21 16.33
C ASP A 65 -11.64 -6.00 16.16
N ILE A 66 -12.13 -6.09 14.92
CA ILE A 66 -13.53 -5.79 14.59
C ILE A 66 -14.42 -7.04 14.50
N ALA A 67 -13.82 -8.22 14.37
CA ALA A 67 -14.52 -9.50 14.27
C ALA A 67 -13.59 -10.66 14.64
N ASP A 68 -14.15 -11.74 15.20
CA ASP A 68 -13.41 -13.00 15.45
C ASP A 68 -13.09 -13.73 14.15
N CYS A 69 -13.98 -13.64 13.16
CA CYS A 69 -13.80 -14.18 11.82
C CYS A 69 -14.08 -13.07 10.82
N TYR A 70 -13.14 -12.86 9.91
CA TYR A 70 -13.25 -11.87 8.84
C TYR A 70 -13.09 -12.61 7.51
N ASP A 71 -14.17 -12.66 6.74
CA ASP A 71 -14.17 -13.23 5.38
C ASP A 71 -14.18 -12.10 4.36
N HIS A 72 -13.40 -12.27 3.30
CA HIS A 72 -13.22 -11.26 2.27
C HIS A 72 -13.14 -11.89 0.89
N LYS A 73 -13.43 -11.10 -0.13
CA LYS A 73 -13.32 -11.55 -1.51
C LYS A 73 -11.87 -11.85 -1.88
N HIS A 74 -11.59 -13.12 -2.15
CA HIS A 74 -10.29 -13.54 -2.67
C HIS A 74 -10.06 -13.00 -4.08
N GLN A 75 -8.88 -12.43 -4.30
CA GLN A 75 -8.44 -11.90 -5.58
C GLN A 75 -7.48 -12.88 -6.25
N ASN A 76 -7.50 -12.91 -7.58
CA ASN A 76 -6.59 -13.77 -8.34
C ASN A 76 -5.15 -13.23 -8.24
N LEU A 77 -4.20 -14.16 -8.19
CA LEU A 77 -2.77 -13.84 -8.19
C LEU A 77 -2.36 -13.00 -9.43
N SER A 78 -3.00 -13.27 -10.58
CA SER A 78 -2.78 -12.55 -11.85
C SER A 78 -1.33 -12.65 -12.33
N VAL A 79 -0.83 -13.89 -12.47
CA VAL A 79 0.55 -14.20 -12.89
C VAL A 79 0.86 -13.62 -14.27
N ASP A 80 -0.09 -13.76 -15.20
CA ASP A 80 0.09 -13.33 -16.59
C ASP A 80 -0.31 -11.86 -16.84
N ASP A 81 -0.87 -11.17 -15.84
CA ASP A 81 -1.30 -9.77 -15.95
C ASP A 81 -0.90 -8.95 -14.73
N ALA A 82 0.19 -8.19 -14.87
CA ALA A 82 0.69 -7.30 -13.84
C ALA A 82 -0.21 -6.08 -13.57
N GLN A 83 -1.25 -5.86 -14.38
CA GLN A 83 -2.22 -4.77 -14.21
C GLN A 83 -3.52 -5.24 -13.52
N ALA A 84 -3.59 -6.51 -13.09
CA ALA A 84 -4.74 -7.05 -12.40
C ALA A 84 -4.39 -7.71 -11.05
N GLY A 85 -5.42 -7.88 -10.22
CA GLY A 85 -5.40 -8.66 -8.98
C GLY A 85 -4.24 -8.35 -8.03
N LEU A 86 -3.73 -9.39 -7.37
CA LEU A 86 -2.65 -9.28 -6.38
C LEU A 86 -1.34 -8.79 -6.98
N SER A 87 -1.09 -9.10 -8.25
CA SER A 87 0.10 -8.64 -8.96
C SER A 87 0.15 -7.10 -8.99
N LYS A 88 -0.91 -6.46 -9.48
CA LYS A 88 -1.01 -4.99 -9.51
C LYS A 88 -0.90 -4.37 -8.11
N MET A 89 -1.67 -4.91 -7.16
CA MET A 89 -1.68 -4.41 -5.78
C MET A 89 -0.28 -4.43 -5.16
N SER A 90 0.46 -5.53 -5.31
CA SER A 90 1.83 -5.64 -4.78
C SER A 90 2.81 -4.62 -5.38
N ILE A 91 2.65 -4.28 -6.67
CA ILE A 91 3.46 -3.26 -7.35
C ILE A 91 3.13 -1.88 -6.78
N ASP A 92 1.85 -1.53 -6.71
CA ASP A 92 1.39 -0.21 -6.27
C ASP A 92 1.75 0.04 -4.79
N ILE A 93 1.56 -0.95 -3.92
CA ILE A 93 1.99 -0.89 -2.50
C ILE A 93 3.50 -0.70 -2.40
N SER A 94 4.28 -1.47 -3.17
CA SER A 94 5.75 -1.35 -3.18
C SER A 94 6.19 0.06 -3.62
N LYS A 95 5.59 0.60 -4.68
CA LYS A 95 5.84 1.99 -5.13
C LYS A 95 5.52 3.00 -4.03
N GLY A 96 4.39 2.86 -3.34
CA GLY A 96 4.00 3.72 -2.23
C GLY A 96 5.04 3.73 -1.11
N ILE A 97 5.52 2.56 -0.70
CA ILE A 97 6.57 2.41 0.32
C ILE A 97 7.89 3.05 -0.14
N PHE A 98 8.33 2.81 -1.37
CA PHE A 98 9.58 3.38 -1.90
C PHE A 98 9.53 4.89 -2.00
N ARG A 99 8.43 5.46 -2.51
CA ARG A 99 8.23 6.92 -2.55
C ARG A 99 8.28 7.52 -1.14
N LYS A 100 7.60 6.91 -0.16
CA LYS A 100 7.62 7.43 1.22
C LYS A 100 9.02 7.37 1.83
N LEU A 101 9.74 6.27 1.65
CA LEU A 101 11.13 6.14 2.11
C LEU A 101 12.04 7.18 1.44
N ALA A 102 11.88 7.42 0.15
CA ALA A 102 12.63 8.44 -0.57
C ALA A 102 12.34 9.86 -0.06
N THR A 103 11.07 10.19 0.25
CA THR A 103 10.73 11.47 0.87
C THR A 103 11.33 11.64 2.28
N ASN A 104 11.70 10.55 2.94
CA ASN A 104 12.40 10.55 4.22
C ASN A 104 13.94 10.52 4.06
N GLY A 105 14.46 10.65 2.83
CA GLY A 105 15.89 10.74 2.55
C GLY A 105 16.58 9.43 2.16
N VAL A 106 15.84 8.33 1.99
CA VAL A 106 16.43 7.06 1.51
C VAL A 106 16.75 7.18 0.02
N VAL A 107 18.00 6.92 -0.34
CA VAL A 107 18.42 6.83 -1.75
C VAL A 107 18.33 5.39 -2.21
N PHE A 108 17.66 5.17 -3.34
CA PHE A 108 17.56 3.85 -3.96
C PHE A 108 18.39 3.80 -5.24
N SER A 109 18.97 2.63 -5.50
CA SER A 109 19.57 2.27 -6.78
C SER A 109 19.01 0.93 -7.28
N THR A 110 19.32 0.58 -8.52
CA THR A 110 19.00 -0.73 -9.10
C THR A 110 19.55 -1.87 -8.24
N GLU A 111 20.76 -1.73 -7.70
CA GLU A 111 21.41 -2.69 -6.81
C GLU A 111 20.67 -2.82 -5.47
N THR A 112 20.16 -1.70 -4.93
CA THR A 112 19.31 -1.71 -3.73
C THR A 112 18.07 -2.57 -3.97
N PHE A 113 17.36 -2.37 -5.09
CA PHE A 113 16.16 -3.14 -5.40
C PHE A 113 16.44 -4.61 -5.69
N ARG A 114 17.54 -4.94 -6.37
CA ARG A 114 18.00 -6.34 -6.53
C ARG A 114 18.25 -7.01 -5.19
N SER A 115 18.89 -6.30 -4.26
CA SER A 115 19.14 -6.79 -2.90
C SER A 115 17.86 -6.98 -2.10
N ILE A 116 16.91 -6.04 -2.19
CA ILE A 116 15.59 -6.15 -1.56
C ILE A 116 14.83 -7.36 -2.13
N LYS A 117 14.80 -7.53 -3.46
CA LYS A 117 14.15 -8.68 -4.13
C LYS A 117 14.71 -10.01 -3.65
N ALA A 118 16.04 -10.17 -3.65
CA ALA A 118 16.69 -11.40 -3.20
C ALA A 118 16.43 -11.68 -1.71
N THR A 119 16.47 -10.62 -0.89
CA THR A 119 16.22 -10.73 0.56
C THR A 119 14.77 -11.06 0.86
N TYR A 120 13.82 -10.45 0.16
CA TYR A 120 12.39 -10.77 0.25
C TYR A 120 12.15 -12.24 -0.11
N TYR A 121 12.67 -12.67 -1.26
CA TYR A 121 12.51 -14.03 -1.76
C TYR A 121 12.99 -15.07 -0.73
N ARG A 122 14.20 -14.88 -0.18
CA ARG A 122 14.74 -15.79 0.85
C ARG A 122 13.85 -15.84 2.09
N ILE A 123 13.49 -14.69 2.64
CA ILE A 123 12.66 -14.62 3.87
C ILE A 123 11.28 -15.27 3.63
N ALA A 124 10.70 -15.07 2.45
CA ALA A 124 9.40 -15.63 2.12
C ALA A 124 9.43 -17.16 1.99
N LEU A 125 10.49 -17.74 1.43
CA LEU A 125 10.67 -19.20 1.42
C LEU A 125 10.80 -19.77 2.85
N ASP A 126 11.54 -19.10 3.72
CA ASP A 126 11.67 -19.51 5.13
C ASP A 126 10.29 -19.49 5.84
N PHE A 127 9.41 -18.53 5.47
CA PHE A 127 8.04 -18.48 5.98
C PHE A 127 7.16 -19.59 5.44
N ILE A 128 7.26 -19.96 4.15
CA ILE A 128 6.50 -21.08 3.59
C ILE A 128 6.80 -22.36 4.38
N GLU A 129 8.07 -22.63 4.68
CA GLU A 129 8.45 -23.79 5.49
C GLU A 129 7.85 -23.73 6.90
N THR A 130 7.90 -22.55 7.53
CA THR A 130 7.33 -22.34 8.87
C THR A 130 5.82 -22.58 8.88
N TYR A 131 5.08 -22.00 7.94
CA TYR A 131 3.63 -22.15 7.84
C TYR A 131 3.21 -23.56 7.39
N ARG A 132 4.04 -24.26 6.61
CA ARG A 132 3.83 -25.68 6.32
C ARG A 132 3.86 -26.52 7.59
N ASN A 133 4.85 -26.28 8.46
CA ASN A 133 4.98 -27.01 9.72
C ASN A 133 3.79 -26.70 10.64
N ASP A 134 3.37 -25.44 10.72
CA ASP A 134 2.18 -25.02 11.48
C ASP A 134 0.89 -25.68 10.94
N ALA A 135 0.67 -25.64 9.63
CA ALA A 135 -0.47 -26.31 8.99
C ALA A 135 -0.48 -27.82 9.29
N THR A 136 0.69 -28.47 9.21
CA THR A 136 0.82 -29.91 9.47
C THR A 136 0.43 -30.28 10.90
N ILE A 137 0.89 -29.52 11.90
CA ILE A 137 0.55 -29.77 13.31
C ILE A 137 -0.96 -29.58 13.57
N ASN A 138 -1.58 -28.64 12.86
CA ASN A 138 -3.01 -28.37 12.94
C ASN A 138 -3.87 -29.27 12.04
N GLY A 139 -3.27 -30.25 11.35
CA GLY A 139 -3.99 -31.17 10.45
C GLY A 139 -4.51 -30.53 9.16
N LEU A 140 -3.95 -29.39 8.77
CA LEU A 140 -4.26 -28.65 7.54
C LEU A 140 -3.27 -29.00 6.42
N VAL A 141 -3.72 -28.87 5.18
CA VAL A 141 -2.89 -29.05 3.98
C VAL A 141 -2.50 -27.69 3.43
N LEU A 142 -1.20 -27.47 3.23
CA LEU A 142 -0.65 -26.27 2.59
C LEU A 142 -0.09 -26.61 1.21
N ASP A 143 -0.49 -25.86 0.18
CA ASP A 143 0.00 -26.02 -1.19
C ASP A 143 1.30 -25.22 -1.40
N ILE A 144 2.42 -25.87 -1.08
CA ILE A 144 3.76 -25.28 -1.17
C ILE A 144 4.05 -24.74 -2.59
N HIS A 145 3.61 -25.44 -3.63
CA HIS A 145 3.93 -25.07 -5.01
C HIS A 145 3.25 -23.75 -5.41
N ASN A 146 1.97 -23.60 -5.06
CA ASN A 146 1.26 -22.35 -5.32
C ASN A 146 1.75 -21.20 -4.43
N GLU A 147 2.15 -21.47 -3.18
CA GLU A 147 2.78 -20.47 -2.32
C GLU A 147 4.14 -20.00 -2.88
N GLU A 148 4.99 -20.91 -3.34
CA GLU A 148 6.28 -20.56 -3.95
C GLU A 148 6.09 -19.72 -5.23
N LYS A 149 5.12 -20.08 -6.08
CA LYS A 149 4.75 -19.27 -7.26
C LYS A 149 4.31 -17.85 -6.89
N ALA A 150 3.54 -17.71 -5.82
CA ALA A 150 3.12 -16.39 -5.34
C ALA A 150 4.34 -15.58 -4.85
N VAL A 151 5.25 -16.23 -4.12
CA VAL A 151 6.50 -15.60 -3.66
C VAL A 151 7.39 -15.16 -4.82
N GLU A 152 7.55 -15.98 -5.86
CA GLU A 152 8.28 -15.64 -7.08
C GLU A 152 7.69 -14.38 -7.74
N LEU A 153 6.38 -14.36 -7.95
CA LEU A 153 5.67 -13.23 -8.55
C LEU A 153 5.85 -11.95 -7.71
N PHE A 154 5.64 -12.02 -6.39
CA PHE A 154 5.76 -10.84 -5.54
C PHE A 154 7.21 -10.34 -5.46
N ALA A 155 8.19 -11.24 -5.46
CA ALA A 155 9.61 -10.86 -5.51
C ALA A 155 9.92 -10.10 -6.81
N GLU A 156 9.40 -10.56 -7.96
CA GLU A 156 9.52 -9.83 -9.23
C GLU A 156 8.82 -8.47 -9.18
N ASN A 157 7.63 -8.41 -8.62
CA ASN A 157 6.84 -7.18 -8.53
C ASN A 157 7.50 -6.11 -7.67
N VAL A 158 8.17 -6.49 -6.58
CA VAL A 158 9.02 -5.61 -5.78
C VAL A 158 10.13 -4.99 -6.64
N LEU A 159 10.78 -5.77 -7.50
CA LEU A 159 11.80 -5.27 -8.41
C LEU A 159 11.20 -4.37 -9.50
N LYS A 160 10.08 -4.78 -10.13
CA LYS A 160 9.37 -3.98 -11.14
C LYS A 160 8.96 -2.62 -10.59
N ALA A 161 8.41 -2.58 -9.37
CA ALA A 161 8.07 -1.34 -8.68
C ALA A 161 9.30 -0.45 -8.44
N GLY A 162 10.42 -1.04 -8.04
CA GLY A 162 11.67 -0.32 -7.80
C GLY A 162 12.27 0.28 -9.06
N LEU A 163 12.32 -0.49 -10.16
CA LEU A 163 12.78 0.01 -11.46
C LEU A 163 11.87 1.13 -11.98
N HIS A 164 10.56 0.94 -11.89
CA HIS A 164 9.61 1.99 -12.25
C HIS A 164 9.81 3.28 -11.45
N PHE A 165 10.11 3.17 -10.15
CA PHE A 165 10.40 4.33 -9.31
C PHE A 165 11.64 5.09 -9.79
N LEU A 166 12.69 4.39 -10.24
CA LEU A 166 13.90 5.01 -10.79
C LEU A 166 13.66 5.64 -12.16
N ASP A 167 12.89 4.97 -13.01
CA ASP A 167 12.62 5.40 -14.39
C ASP A 167 11.64 6.58 -14.48
N ASN A 168 10.84 6.81 -13.43
CA ASN A 168 9.80 7.85 -13.39
C ASN A 168 9.99 8.86 -12.24
N PRO A 169 11.12 9.62 -12.21
CA PRO A 169 11.45 10.50 -11.09
C PRO A 169 10.51 11.70 -10.92
N MET A 170 9.74 12.03 -11.96
CA MET A 170 8.81 13.17 -11.97
C MET A 170 7.35 12.77 -11.65
N GLU A 171 7.09 11.49 -11.42
CA GLU A 171 5.74 11.01 -11.13
C GLU A 171 5.26 11.55 -9.78
N THR A 172 4.16 12.30 -9.81
CA THR A 172 3.56 12.87 -8.59
C THR A 172 2.63 11.85 -7.95
N PRO A 173 2.82 11.51 -6.65
CA PRO A 173 2.04 10.47 -5.98
C PRO A 173 0.59 10.87 -5.64
N PHE A 174 0.28 12.16 -5.68
CA PHE A 174 -1.02 12.67 -5.27
C PHE A 174 -1.66 13.49 -6.37
N ILE A 175 -2.97 13.36 -6.50
CA ILE A 175 -3.78 14.33 -7.23
C ILE A 175 -3.60 15.74 -6.61
N PRO A 176 -3.81 16.81 -7.38
CA PRO A 176 -3.80 18.17 -6.85
C PRO A 176 -4.74 18.31 -5.63
N SER A 177 -4.29 19.02 -4.59
CA SER A 177 -5.15 19.32 -3.44
C SER A 177 -6.28 20.26 -3.85
N TRP A 178 -7.43 20.21 -3.16
CA TRP A 178 -8.53 21.15 -3.39
C TRP A 178 -8.09 22.61 -3.30
N ASN A 179 -7.18 22.96 -2.39
CA ASN A 179 -6.60 24.31 -2.34
C ASN A 179 -5.86 24.69 -3.64
N ARG A 180 -5.16 23.74 -4.28
CA ARG A 180 -4.49 23.97 -5.57
C ARG A 180 -5.51 24.07 -6.71
N VAL A 181 -6.54 23.23 -6.69
CA VAL A 181 -7.62 23.26 -7.69
C VAL A 181 -8.39 24.57 -7.60
N GLN A 182 -8.82 24.99 -6.41
CA GLN A 182 -9.52 26.26 -6.18
C GLN A 182 -8.65 27.47 -6.55
N SER A 183 -7.34 27.41 -6.27
CA SER A 183 -6.42 28.47 -6.69
C SER A 183 -6.35 28.61 -8.23
N ALA A 184 -6.42 27.50 -8.96
CA ALA A 184 -6.41 27.48 -10.42
C ALA A 184 -7.79 27.72 -11.06
N VAL A 185 -8.86 27.30 -10.40
CA VAL A 185 -10.26 27.38 -10.83
C VAL A 185 -11.11 27.87 -9.65
N PRO A 186 -11.19 29.21 -9.44
CA PRO A 186 -11.81 29.79 -8.24
C PRO A 186 -13.28 29.43 -8.02
N ASP A 187 -14.01 29.16 -9.10
CA ASP A 187 -15.44 28.85 -9.14
C ASP A 187 -15.75 27.35 -9.13
N ILE A 188 -14.74 26.47 -8.99
CA ILE A 188 -14.90 25.01 -9.11
C ILE A 188 -16.01 24.44 -8.22
N PHE A 189 -16.16 24.93 -6.99
CA PHE A 189 -17.17 24.42 -6.07
C PHE A 189 -18.58 24.82 -6.49
N ALA A 190 -18.76 26.02 -7.04
CA ALA A 190 -20.05 26.44 -7.59
C ALA A 190 -20.41 25.60 -8.83
N SER A 191 -19.43 25.35 -9.71
CA SER A 191 -19.59 24.50 -10.88
C SER A 191 -19.92 23.05 -10.51
N LEU A 192 -19.34 22.52 -9.43
CA LEU A 192 -19.68 21.18 -8.92
C LEU A 192 -21.13 21.13 -8.38
N CYS A 193 -21.56 22.13 -7.61
CA CYS A 193 -22.95 22.19 -7.16
C CYS A 193 -23.93 22.25 -8.35
N ALA A 194 -23.65 23.09 -9.35
CA ALA A 194 -24.47 23.19 -10.54
C ALA A 194 -24.53 21.86 -11.32
N ALA A 195 -23.40 21.16 -11.48
CA ALA A 195 -23.37 19.87 -12.14
C ALA A 195 -24.20 18.80 -11.41
N VAL A 196 -24.17 18.78 -10.07
CA VAL A 196 -25.00 17.86 -9.27
C VAL A 196 -26.49 18.21 -9.40
N ASP A 197 -26.84 19.49 -9.38
CA ASP A 197 -28.22 19.94 -9.57
C ASP A 197 -28.76 19.59 -10.97
N ASP A 198 -27.92 19.71 -12.00
CA ASP A 198 -28.27 19.37 -13.38
C ASP A 198 -28.45 17.86 -13.57
N ASP A 199 -27.54 17.04 -13.01
CA ASP A 199 -27.66 15.57 -12.98
C ASP A 199 -28.94 15.13 -12.26
N TYR A 200 -29.26 15.75 -11.12
CA TYR A 200 -30.50 15.50 -10.42
C TYR A 200 -31.74 15.82 -11.27
N ARG A 201 -31.74 16.91 -12.04
CA ARG A 201 -32.86 17.27 -12.93
C ARG A 201 -33.01 16.32 -14.12
N GLU A 202 -31.92 15.73 -14.61
CA GLU A 202 -31.95 14.79 -15.73
C GLU A 202 -32.51 13.42 -15.32
N PHE A 203 -32.23 12.97 -14.09
CA PHE A 203 -32.56 11.62 -13.62
C PHE A 203 -33.64 11.52 -12.53
N ALA A 204 -34.19 12.64 -12.05
CA ALA A 204 -35.35 12.66 -11.15
C ALA A 204 -36.69 12.61 -11.90
#